data_AF-A0A1I8F605-F1
#
_entry.id   AF-A0A1I8F605-F1
#
_cell.length_a   1.000
_cell.length_b   1.000
_cell.length_c   1.000
_cell.angle_alpha   90.00
_cell.angle_beta   90.00
_cell.angle_gamma   90.00
#
_symmetry.space_group_name_H-M   'P 1'
#
loop_
_entity.id
_entity.type
_entity.pdbx_description
1 polymer ?
#
loop_
_entity_poly.entity_id
_entity_poly.type
_entity_poly.pdbx_seq_one_letter_code
_entity_poly.pdbx_strand_id
1 'polypeptide(L)'
;MSGGGGYVLSRAAVRLFLARAVRSASTPKECDLQEHTAEDWKMGTCLSSLGVKFVDSRDVGGLDRFHPINVEYMIGWGPAEMPPWMWKINYYKFRACLEKCVSSVAATFHYTDNLYLMEFLLYGVRSFGVDPTKEELQAQLKRLRKQPR
;
A
#
# COMPACT_ATOMS: atom_id res chain seq x y z
N MET A 1 2.47 -11.15 0.55
CA MET A 1 2.61 -9.73 0.16
C MET A 1 2.21 -9.64 -1.30
N SER A 2 1.45 -8.62 -1.71
CA SER A 2 1.19 -8.36 -3.13
C SER A 2 2.06 -7.19 -3.58
N GLY A 3 2.73 -7.34 -4.72
CA GLY A 3 3.57 -6.31 -5.31
C GLY A 3 2.77 -5.11 -5.78
N GLY A 4 1.57 -5.33 -6.32
CA GLY A 4 0.70 -4.25 -6.78
C GLY A 4 0.30 -3.30 -5.66
N GLY A 5 0.04 -3.80 -4.46
CA GLY A 5 -0.29 -2.93 -3.31
C GLY A 5 0.92 -2.18 -2.75
N GLY A 6 2.13 -2.57 -3.14
CA GLY A 6 3.36 -2.16 -2.49
C GLY A 6 3.54 -2.82 -1.13
N TYR A 7 4.78 -2.82 -0.66
CA TYR A 7 5.17 -3.32 0.65
C TYR A 7 6.22 -2.41 1.28
N VAL A 8 6.22 -2.33 2.61
CA VAL A 8 7.14 -1.48 3.37
C VAL A 8 8.13 -2.37 4.12
N LEU A 9 9.41 -2.09 3.95
CA LEU A 9 10.49 -2.77 4.65
C LEU A 9 11.12 -1.84 5.67
N SER A 10 11.37 -2.34 6.88
CA SER A 10 12.16 -1.60 7.85
C SER A 10 13.60 -1.43 7.35
N ARG A 11 14.29 -0.40 7.83
CA ARG A 11 15.71 -0.19 7.50
C ARG A 11 16.57 -1.41 7.83
N ALA A 12 16.25 -2.12 8.91
CA ALA A 12 16.93 -3.35 9.31
C ALA A 12 16.66 -4.49 8.32
N ALA A 13 15.41 -4.66 7.87
CA ALA A 13 15.05 -5.67 6.88
C ALA A 13 15.77 -5.44 5.55
N VAL A 14 15.84 -4.20 5.06
CA VAL A 14 16.58 -3.84 3.84
C VAL A 14 18.08 -4.16 3.99
N ARG A 15 18.70 -3.80 5.12
CA ARG A 15 20.11 -4.10 5.37
C ARG A 15 20.39 -5.60 5.40
N LEU A 16 19.51 -6.37 6.05
CA LEU A 16 19.62 -7.83 6.13
C LEU A 16 19.47 -8.48 4.75
N PHE A 17 18.47 -8.05 3.98
CA PHE A 17 18.25 -8.50 2.60
C PHE A 17 19.47 -8.23 1.72
N LEU A 18 20.00 -7.00 1.75
CA LEU A 18 21.19 -6.65 0.98
C LEU A 18 22.41 -7.49 1.36
N ALA A 19 22.64 -7.68 2.66
CA ALA A 19 23.81 -8.41 3.15
C ALA A 19 23.74 -9.92 2.85
N ARG A 20 22.55 -10.52 2.94
CA ARG A 20 22.39 -11.99 2.88
C ARG A 20 21.83 -12.54 1.57
N ALA A 21 21.10 -11.74 0.81
CA ALA A 21 20.52 -12.18 -0.47
C ALA A 21 21.21 -11.56 -1.69
N VAL A 22 21.55 -10.27 -1.63
CA VAL A 22 22.04 -9.53 -2.82
C VAL A 22 23.57 -9.53 -2.92
N ARG A 23 24.27 -9.28 -1.81
CA ARG A 23 25.74 -9.13 -1.77
C ARG A 23 26.45 -10.35 -1.18
N SER A 24 25.70 -11.40 -0.84
CA SER A 24 26.28 -12.62 -0.27
C SER A 24 27.03 -13.39 -1.35
N ALA A 25 28.18 -13.97 -0.99
CA ALA A 25 28.90 -14.90 -1.86
C ALA A 25 28.13 -16.24 -2.06
N SER A 26 27.20 -16.54 -1.15
CA SER A 26 26.28 -17.67 -1.24
C SER A 26 24.86 -17.18 -0.94
N THR A 27 24.08 -16.95 -2.00
CA THR A 27 22.68 -16.52 -1.88
C THR A 27 21.81 -17.72 -1.50
N PRO A 28 20.94 -17.60 -0.47
CA PRO A 28 20.00 -18.66 -0.14
C PRO A 28 19.12 -19.03 -1.33
N LYS A 29 18.79 -20.31 -1.48
CA LYS A 29 17.94 -20.82 -2.57
C LYS A 29 16.57 -20.13 -2.62
N GLU A 30 16.04 -19.76 -1.46
CA GLU A 30 14.77 -19.03 -1.34
C GLU A 30 14.84 -17.63 -1.95
N CYS A 31 16.03 -17.05 -1.99
CA CYS A 31 16.35 -15.73 -2.54
C CYS A 31 16.85 -15.78 -3.99
N ASP A 32 17.03 -16.98 -4.55
CA ASP A 32 17.49 -17.16 -5.92
C ASP A 32 16.41 -16.71 -6.92
N LEU A 33 16.77 -15.78 -7.80
CA LEU A 33 15.85 -15.20 -8.78
C LEU A 33 15.76 -16.16 -9.97
N GLN A 34 14.74 -17.03 -9.94
CA GLN A 34 14.43 -17.90 -11.07
C GLN A 34 13.55 -17.16 -12.08
N GLU A 35 13.82 -17.39 -13.37
CA GLU A 35 12.97 -16.91 -14.46
C GLU A 35 11.51 -17.33 -14.24
N HIS A 36 10.57 -16.45 -14.55
CA HIS A 36 9.12 -16.65 -14.42
C HIS A 36 8.54 -16.75 -12.99
N THR A 37 9.31 -16.41 -11.95
CA THR A 37 8.73 -16.25 -10.60
C THR A 37 8.17 -14.84 -10.39
N ALA A 38 6.99 -14.74 -9.77
CA ALA A 38 6.42 -13.44 -9.39
C ALA A 38 7.33 -12.77 -8.33
N GLU A 39 7.72 -11.52 -8.58
CA GLU A 39 8.69 -10.79 -7.75
C GLU A 39 8.24 -10.71 -6.30
N ASP A 40 6.97 -10.38 -6.05
CA ASP A 40 6.40 -10.20 -4.71
C ASP A 40 6.36 -11.50 -3.89
N TRP A 41 6.01 -12.61 -4.54
CA TRP A 41 6.07 -13.94 -3.96
C TRP A 41 7.51 -14.31 -3.58
N LYS A 42 8.46 -14.00 -4.47
CA LYS A 42 9.87 -14.31 -4.23
C LYS A 42 10.48 -13.43 -3.15
N MET A 43 10.10 -12.16 -3.12
CA MET A 43 10.51 -11.23 -2.09
C MET A 43 9.97 -11.65 -0.72
N GLY A 44 8.69 -12.04 -0.65
CA GLY A 44 8.12 -12.60 0.57
C GLY A 44 8.86 -13.86 1.05
N THR A 45 9.12 -14.79 0.14
CA THR A 45 9.81 -16.06 0.45
C THR A 45 11.23 -15.83 0.96
N CYS A 46 12.01 -15.00 0.27
CA CYS A 46 13.38 -14.67 0.66
C CYS A 46 13.45 -13.95 2.01
N LEU A 47 12.65 -12.90 2.22
CA LEU A 47 12.66 -12.18 3.50
C LEU A 47 12.30 -13.09 4.67
N SER A 48 11.34 -13.99 4.46
CA SER A 48 10.96 -14.99 5.46
C SER A 48 12.13 -15.92 5.81
N SER A 49 12.85 -16.43 4.82
CA SER A 49 13.99 -17.35 5.05
C SER A 49 15.16 -16.67 5.76
N LEU A 50 15.32 -15.36 5.56
CA LEU A 50 16.28 -14.54 6.28
C LEU A 50 15.86 -14.20 7.72
N GLY A 51 14.65 -14.59 8.15
CA GLY A 51 14.11 -14.33 9.48
C GLY A 51 13.45 -12.95 9.65
N VAL A 52 13.15 -12.26 8.54
CA VAL A 52 12.35 -11.03 8.58
C VAL A 52 10.90 -11.39 8.87
N LYS A 53 10.35 -10.82 9.94
CA LYS A 53 8.96 -11.07 10.34
C LYS A 53 8.00 -10.18 9.56
N PHE A 54 6.96 -10.78 9.01
CA PHE A 54 5.82 -10.05 8.47
C PHE A 54 4.95 -9.54 9.61
N VAL A 55 4.43 -8.33 9.44
CA VAL A 55 3.55 -7.67 10.40
C VAL A 55 2.21 -7.45 9.72
N ASP A 56 1.14 -7.62 10.49
CA ASP A 56 -0.21 -7.28 10.02
C ASP A 56 -0.28 -5.77 9.72
N SER A 57 -0.53 -5.46 8.44
CA SER A 57 -0.60 -4.08 7.96
C SER A 57 -2.00 -3.52 8.00
N ARG A 58 -3.01 -4.23 8.50
CA ARG A 58 -4.36 -3.70 8.67
C ARG A 58 -4.41 -2.65 9.77
N ASP A 59 -5.48 -1.86 9.79
CA ASP A 59 -5.71 -0.92 10.89
C ASP A 59 -6.27 -1.61 12.14
N VAL A 60 -6.58 -0.82 13.18
CA VAL A 60 -7.13 -1.32 14.45
C VAL A 60 -8.51 -2.00 14.29
N GLY A 61 -9.24 -1.70 13.21
CA GLY A 61 -10.50 -2.33 12.84
C GLY A 61 -10.32 -3.58 11.98
N GLY A 62 -9.08 -3.96 11.63
CA GLY A 62 -8.80 -5.07 10.74
C GLY A 62 -9.08 -4.77 9.28
N LEU A 63 -9.11 -3.49 8.88
CA LEU A 63 -9.29 -3.08 7.48
C LEU A 63 -7.95 -2.92 6.77
N ASP A 64 -7.92 -3.29 5.49
CA ASP A 64 -6.71 -3.23 4.67
C ASP A 64 -6.24 -1.78 4.45
N ARG A 65 -4.91 -1.59 4.41
CA ARG A 65 -4.26 -0.31 4.11
C ARG A 65 -3.47 -0.32 2.81
N PHE A 66 -3.11 -1.49 2.28
CA PHE A 66 -2.33 -1.63 1.05
C PHE A 66 -3.16 -2.40 0.03
N HIS A 67 -3.53 -1.76 -1.09
CA HIS A 67 -4.53 -2.31 -2.00
C HIS A 67 -3.93 -2.62 -3.37
N PRO A 68 -3.97 -3.88 -3.85
CA PRO A 68 -3.32 -4.31 -5.08
C PRO A 68 -4.09 -3.97 -6.36
N ILE A 69 -5.23 -3.32 -6.23
CA ILE A 69 -6.08 -2.83 -7.33
C ILE A 69 -6.58 -1.41 -6.99
N ASN A 70 -7.23 -0.76 -7.94
CA ASN A 70 -7.71 0.61 -7.80
C ASN A 70 -8.90 0.73 -6.84
N VAL A 71 -9.10 1.95 -6.34
CA VAL A 71 -10.09 2.28 -5.31
C VAL A 71 -11.51 1.82 -5.65
N GLU A 72 -11.94 1.97 -6.90
CA GLU A 72 -13.30 1.62 -7.34
C GLU A 72 -13.63 0.15 -7.08
N TYR A 73 -12.72 -0.77 -7.41
CA TYR A 73 -12.93 -2.19 -7.12
C TYR A 73 -12.89 -2.48 -5.62
N MET A 74 -12.00 -1.81 -4.87
CA MET A 74 -11.93 -1.99 -3.42
C MET A 74 -13.24 -1.60 -2.73
N ILE A 75 -13.89 -0.52 -3.18
CA ILE A 75 -15.17 -0.05 -2.61
C ILE A 75 -16.41 -0.68 -3.25
N GLY A 76 -16.24 -1.64 -4.16
CA GLY A 76 -17.35 -2.35 -4.82
C GLY A 76 -18.10 -1.55 -5.87
N TRP A 77 -17.46 -0.51 -6.42
CA TRP A 77 -17.97 0.33 -7.50
C TRP A 77 -17.25 0.09 -8.83
N GLY A 78 -16.38 -0.92 -8.89
CA GLY A 78 -15.73 -1.32 -10.13
C GLY A 78 -16.75 -1.75 -11.19
N PRO A 79 -16.43 -1.61 -12.49
CA PRO A 79 -17.33 -1.97 -13.59
C PRO A 79 -17.58 -3.48 -13.71
N ALA A 80 -16.86 -4.29 -12.92
CA ALA A 80 -16.98 -5.73 -12.87
C ALA A 80 -16.83 -6.24 -11.42
N GLU A 81 -17.17 -7.51 -11.21
CA GLU A 81 -16.93 -8.17 -9.93
C GLU A 81 -15.45 -8.21 -9.58
N MET A 82 -15.17 -8.29 -8.28
CA MET A 82 -13.82 -8.37 -7.76
C MET A 82 -13.09 -9.60 -8.33
N PRO A 83 -11.85 -9.46 -8.83
CA PRO A 83 -11.15 -10.56 -9.46
C PRO A 83 -11.07 -11.81 -8.57
N PRO A 84 -11.41 -13.02 -9.08
CA PRO A 84 -11.45 -14.23 -8.26
C PRO A 84 -10.11 -14.59 -7.58
N TRP A 85 -8.98 -14.21 -8.21
CA TRP A 85 -7.66 -14.43 -7.64
C TRP A 85 -7.47 -13.73 -6.29
N MET A 86 -8.13 -12.59 -6.07
CA MET A 86 -8.00 -11.80 -4.86
C MET A 86 -8.46 -12.59 -3.63
N TRP A 87 -9.59 -13.29 -3.76
CA TRP A 87 -10.10 -14.20 -2.74
C TRP A 87 -9.21 -15.42 -2.53
N LYS A 88 -8.56 -15.92 -3.60
CA LYS A 88 -7.73 -17.12 -3.54
C LYS A 88 -6.41 -16.86 -2.81
N ILE A 89 -5.72 -15.76 -3.12
CA ILE A 89 -4.35 -15.51 -2.69
C ILE A 89 -4.22 -14.60 -1.47
N ASN A 90 -5.26 -13.81 -1.14
CA ASN A 90 -5.20 -12.98 0.05
C ASN A 90 -5.26 -13.83 1.32
N TYR A 91 -4.34 -13.53 2.23
CA TYR A 91 -4.26 -14.14 3.55
C TYR A 91 -5.51 -13.79 4.36
N TYR A 92 -5.86 -12.50 4.43
CA TYR A 92 -7.12 -12.02 4.97
C TYR A 92 -8.15 -11.90 3.86
N LYS A 93 -9.30 -12.54 4.03
CA LYS A 93 -10.36 -12.49 3.02
C LYS A 93 -10.97 -11.09 3.01
N PHE A 94 -10.95 -10.46 1.85
CA PHE A 94 -11.41 -9.09 1.64
C PHE A 94 -12.71 -9.10 0.86
N ARG A 95 -13.72 -8.37 1.33
CA ARG A 95 -14.98 -8.15 0.61
C ARG A 95 -15.11 -6.68 0.23
N ALA A 96 -15.32 -6.42 -1.05
CA ALA A 96 -15.60 -5.07 -1.53
C ALA A 96 -16.96 -4.56 -1.00
N CYS A 97 -16.98 -3.33 -0.49
CA CYS A 97 -18.23 -2.62 -0.16
C CYS A 97 -18.01 -1.11 -0.04
N LEU A 98 -19.06 -0.31 -0.10
CA LEU A 98 -18.90 1.14 -0.09
C LEU A 98 -18.39 1.68 1.26
N GLU A 99 -18.85 1.09 2.36
CA GLU A 99 -18.50 1.53 3.71
C GLU A 99 -17.73 0.45 4.46
N LYS A 100 -16.68 0.85 5.19
CA LYS A 100 -15.95 0.00 6.15
C LYS A 100 -15.33 -1.30 5.60
N CYS A 101 -14.98 -1.39 4.31
CA CYS A 101 -14.04 -2.42 3.83
C CYS A 101 -12.59 -1.92 3.74
N VAL A 102 -12.43 -0.63 3.41
CA VAL A 102 -11.13 0.02 3.26
C VAL A 102 -10.88 0.89 4.49
N SER A 103 -9.65 0.84 4.99
CA SER A 103 -9.24 1.65 6.14
C SER A 103 -9.36 3.16 5.83
N SER A 104 -9.83 3.95 6.80
CA SER A 104 -9.81 5.42 6.71
C SER A 104 -8.39 5.99 6.68
N VAL A 105 -7.39 5.18 7.00
CA VAL A 105 -5.95 5.49 6.92
C VAL A 105 -5.26 4.58 5.90
N ALA A 106 -5.92 4.34 4.77
CA ALA A 106 -5.36 3.64 3.61
C ALA A 106 -4.04 4.28 3.17
N ALA A 107 -3.04 3.44 2.87
CA ALA A 107 -1.70 3.85 2.47
C ALA A 107 -1.52 3.90 0.95
N THR A 108 -2.05 2.92 0.22
CA THR A 108 -1.82 2.79 -1.23
C THR A 108 -3.01 2.20 -1.97
N PHE A 109 -3.15 2.58 -3.25
CA PHE A 109 -4.02 1.91 -4.22
C PHE A 109 -3.25 1.72 -5.53
N HIS A 110 -3.32 0.53 -6.11
CA HIS A 110 -2.69 0.24 -7.40
C HIS A 110 -3.55 0.78 -8.57
N TYR A 111 -2.98 0.86 -9.78
CA TYR A 111 -3.69 1.30 -10.99
C TYR A 111 -4.48 2.62 -10.84
N THR A 112 -3.96 3.56 -10.05
CA THR A 112 -4.60 4.87 -9.81
C THR A 112 -3.91 5.93 -10.64
N ASP A 113 -4.60 6.47 -11.63
CA ASP A 113 -4.16 7.52 -12.56
C ASP A 113 -4.53 8.93 -12.08
N ASN A 114 -5.54 9.04 -11.22
CA ASN A 114 -6.15 10.30 -10.80
C ASN A 114 -5.54 10.89 -9.50
N LEU A 115 -4.24 10.75 -9.29
CA LEU A 115 -3.58 11.17 -8.04
C LEU A 115 -3.76 12.67 -7.72
N TYR A 116 -3.69 13.55 -8.72
CA TYR A 116 -3.92 14.99 -8.51
C TYR A 116 -5.38 15.34 -8.22
N LEU A 117 -6.32 14.62 -8.85
CA LEU A 117 -7.74 14.77 -8.53
C LEU A 117 -8.00 14.33 -7.09
N MET A 118 -7.41 13.21 -6.64
CA MET A 118 -7.50 12.78 -5.25
C MET A 118 -6.89 13.79 -4.28
N GLU A 119 -5.70 14.34 -4.58
CA GLU A 119 -5.11 15.42 -3.78
C GLU A 119 -6.05 16.62 -3.70
N PHE A 120 -6.63 17.03 -4.82
CA PHE A 120 -7.59 18.13 -4.85
C PHE A 120 -8.85 17.82 -4.02
N LEU A 121 -9.45 16.64 -4.15
CA LEU A 121 -10.65 16.27 -3.40
C LEU A 121 -10.38 16.09 -1.90
N LEU A 122 -9.21 15.58 -1.52
CA LEU A 122 -8.85 15.35 -0.12
C LEU A 122 -8.34 16.60 0.60
N TYR A 123 -7.62 17.48 -0.11
CA TYR A 123 -6.90 18.60 0.50
C TYR A 123 -7.21 19.97 -0.11
N GLY A 124 -7.72 20.02 -1.34
CA GLY A 124 -7.98 21.26 -2.09
C GLY A 124 -9.43 21.75 -2.00
N VAL A 125 -10.39 20.83 -1.96
CA VAL A 125 -11.82 21.14 -1.86
C VAL A 125 -12.22 21.23 -0.38
N ARG A 126 -13.07 22.21 -0.06
CA ARG A 126 -13.72 22.32 1.24
C ARG A 126 -15.21 22.11 1.07
N SER A 127 -15.79 21.29 1.94
CA SER A 127 -17.24 21.20 2.06
C SER A 127 -17.79 22.56 2.50
N PHE A 128 -18.90 22.95 1.89
CA PHE A 128 -19.60 24.16 2.29
C PHE A 128 -20.05 24.06 3.75
N GLY A 129 -19.78 25.09 4.55
CA GLY A 129 -20.17 25.15 5.96
C GLY A 129 -19.22 24.46 6.95
N VAL A 130 -18.04 23.98 6.50
CA VAL A 130 -16.98 23.50 7.41
C VAL A 130 -15.89 24.55 7.51
N ASP A 131 -15.83 25.24 8.65
CA ASP A 131 -14.78 26.20 8.93
C ASP A 131 -13.44 25.47 9.18
N PRO A 132 -12.34 25.90 8.55
CA PRO A 132 -11.04 25.30 8.78
C PRO A 132 -10.60 25.51 10.23
N THR A 133 -10.09 24.46 10.85
CA THR A 133 -9.42 24.58 12.15
C THR A 133 -8.19 25.46 12.03
N LYS A 134 -7.77 26.05 13.15
CA LYS A 134 -6.61 26.96 13.20
C LYS A 134 -5.33 26.23 12.77
N GLU A 135 -5.22 24.94 13.08
CA GLU A 135 -4.11 24.07 12.70
C GLU A 135 -4.08 23.81 11.18
N GLU A 136 -5.23 23.55 10.55
CA GLU A 136 -5.34 23.34 9.10
C GLU A 136 -4.92 24.60 8.33
N LEU A 137 -5.35 25.77 8.81
CA LEU A 137 -4.96 27.05 8.21
C LEU A 137 -3.45 27.28 8.29
N GLN A 138 -2.83 26.95 9.43
CA GLN A 138 -1.38 27.07 9.61
C GLN A 138 -0.59 26.08 8.73
N ALA A 139 -1.09 24.87 8.55
CA ALA A 139 -0.48 23.87 7.68
C ALA A 139 -0.55 24.27 6.20
N GLN A 140 -1.69 24.81 5.75
CA GLN A 140 -1.87 25.32 4.40
C GLN A 140 -0.94 26.50 4.09
N LEU A 141 -0.83 27.47 5.01
CA LEU A 141 0.09 28.61 4.85
C LEU A 141 1.56 28.16 4.76
N LYS A 142 1.94 27.10 5.45
CA LYS A 142 3.30 26.52 5.34
C LYS A 142 3.52 25.80 4.01
N ARG A 143 2.51 25.13 3.45
CA ARG A 143 2.59 24.49 2.12
C ARG A 143 2.71 25.52 1.00
N LEU A 144 1.89 26.57 1.02
CA LEU A 144 1.92 27.65 0.03
C LEU A 144 3.27 28.41 0.01
N ARG A 145 3.93 28.54 1.16
CA ARG A 145 5.27 29.15 1.25
C ARG A 145 6.41 28.28 0.72
N LYS A 146 6.18 26.99 0.47
CA LYS A 146 7.19 26.03 0.03
C LYS A 146 7.08 25.63 -1.44
N GLN A 147 6.03 26.04 -2.14
CA GLN A 147 5.96 25.84 -3.59
C GLN A 147 6.89 26.86 -4.28
N PRO A 148 7.87 26.41 -5.08
CA PRO A 148 8.61 27.34 -5.93
C PRO A 148 7.63 27.97 -6.92
N ARG A 149 7.77 29.29 -7.13
CA ARG A 149 7.01 30.06 -8.11
C ARG A 149 7.25 29.55 -9.53
#